data_AF-A0A1V1NV02-F1
#
_entry.id   AF-A0A1V1NV02-F1
#
_cell.length_a   1.000
_cell.length_b   1.000
_cell.length_c   1.000
_cell.angle_alpha   90.00
_cell.angle_beta   90.00
_cell.angle_gamma   90.00
#
_symmetry.space_group_name_H-M   'P 1'
#
loop_
_entity.id
_entity.type
_entity.pdbx_description
1 polymer ?
#
loop_
_entity_poly.entity_id
_entity_poly.type
_entity_poly.pdbx_seq_one_letter_code
_entity_poly.pdbx_strand_id
1 'polypeptide(L)'
;AVLDKALIISNDDPDVLNNQSIALYLQSPLLKVDLFQQAFNKLNHIIQKEPHFPNALYNIGRLMLERHRDVSAKEFFALYLKVKPFGWYSKKASKLLGQRYLSYHSDHDCFQKVKPFCPIPLGRMNAQIRKQIKALKLDKHELPMSTVIGNYYSGNGYLLLVLEDVIELVEYNLRQNKSFQDLIFNQCQLLQRFAGSGSNETLLYKRFALTIQNKTIKKLVYYGNRLF
;
A
#
# COMPACT_ATOMS: atom_id res chain seq x y z
N ALA A 1 -13.70 8.35 16.81
CA ALA A 1 -14.08 9.53 16.01
C ALA A 1 -13.84 9.37 14.49
N VAL A 2 -12.65 8.95 14.02
CA VAL A 2 -12.43 8.66 12.56
C VAL A 2 -12.92 7.25 12.19
N LEU A 3 -12.76 6.26 13.08
CA LEU A 3 -13.31 4.90 12.89
C LEU A 3 -14.84 4.90 12.78
N ASP A 4 -15.52 5.75 13.56
CA ASP A 4 -16.99 5.86 13.60
C ASP A 4 -17.58 6.40 12.29
N LYS A 5 -16.81 7.17 11.52
CA LYS A 5 -17.23 7.67 10.20
C LYS A 5 -16.97 6.67 9.07
N ALA A 6 -15.96 5.79 9.21
CA ALA A 6 -15.73 4.69 8.27
C ALA A 6 -16.81 3.59 8.37
N LEU A 7 -17.46 3.47 9.54
CA LEU A 7 -18.56 2.55 9.81
C LEU A 7 -19.87 2.87 9.04
N ILE A 8 -19.95 4.01 8.36
CA ILE A 8 -21.19 4.45 7.69
C ILE A 8 -21.25 4.00 6.21
N ILE A 9 -20.16 3.51 5.61
CA ILE A 9 -20.07 3.42 4.13
C ILE A 9 -20.24 2.00 3.55
N SER A 10 -20.00 0.91 4.30
CA SER A 10 -20.49 -0.43 3.93
C SER A 10 -20.19 -1.40 5.08
N ASN A 11 -21.24 -1.94 5.72
CA ASN A 11 -21.08 -2.86 6.84
C ASN A 11 -20.53 -4.25 6.45
N ASP A 12 -20.47 -4.55 5.15
CA ASP A 12 -20.08 -5.87 4.64
C ASP A 12 -18.90 -5.82 3.65
N ASP A 13 -18.23 -4.67 3.54
CA ASP A 13 -17.01 -4.56 2.74
C ASP A 13 -15.85 -5.35 3.40
N PRO A 14 -15.22 -6.29 2.68
CA PRO A 14 -14.16 -7.15 3.22
C PRO A 14 -12.94 -6.37 3.72
N ASP A 15 -12.53 -5.31 3.04
CA ASP A 15 -11.38 -4.48 3.43
C ASP A 15 -11.71 -3.67 4.69
N VAL A 16 -12.92 -3.14 4.79
CA VAL A 16 -13.41 -2.44 5.99
C VAL A 16 -13.45 -3.40 7.18
N LEU A 17 -14.08 -4.57 7.02
CA LEU A 17 -14.16 -5.58 8.08
C LEU A 17 -12.78 -6.10 8.51
N ASN A 18 -11.85 -6.26 7.56
CA ASN A 18 -10.48 -6.64 7.84
C ASN A 18 -9.76 -5.59 8.70
N ASN A 19 -9.86 -4.31 8.31
CA ASN A 19 -9.23 -3.22 9.06
C ASN A 19 -9.85 -3.04 10.45
N GLN A 20 -11.18 -3.18 10.57
CA GLN A 20 -11.87 -3.18 11.85
C GLN A 20 -11.41 -4.30 12.77
N SER A 21 -11.24 -5.52 12.23
CA SER A 21 -10.76 -6.65 13.01
C SER A 21 -9.37 -6.39 13.60
N ILE A 22 -8.44 -5.86 12.81
CA ILE A 22 -7.10 -5.49 13.28
C ILE A 22 -7.16 -4.38 14.33
N ALA A 23 -7.97 -3.34 14.10
CA ALA A 23 -8.13 -2.26 15.08
C ALA A 23 -8.67 -2.78 16.41
N LEU A 24 -9.69 -3.66 16.40
CA LEU A 24 -10.23 -4.31 17.60
C LEU A 24 -9.15 -5.10 18.34
N TYR A 25 -8.42 -5.95 17.63
CA TYR A 25 -7.38 -6.75 18.26
C TYR A 25 -6.29 -5.88 18.90
N LEU A 26 -5.81 -4.85 18.19
CA LEU A 26 -4.76 -3.94 18.69
C LEU A 26 -5.22 -3.07 19.86
N GLN A 27 -6.52 -2.88 20.07
CA GLN A 27 -7.07 -2.18 21.24
C GLN A 27 -7.11 -3.03 22.50
N SER A 28 -6.97 -4.37 22.39
CA SER A 28 -7.04 -5.29 23.54
C SER A 28 -6.15 -4.88 24.72
N PRO A 29 -4.86 -4.50 24.52
CA PRO A 29 -4.00 -4.09 25.64
C PRO A 29 -4.44 -2.78 26.28
N LEU A 30 -4.94 -1.83 25.48
CA LEU A 30 -5.41 -0.53 25.96
C LEU A 30 -6.68 -0.66 26.80
N LEU A 31 -7.59 -1.54 26.38
CA LEU A 31 -8.87 -1.79 27.04
C LEU A 31 -8.78 -2.81 28.17
N LYS A 32 -7.63 -3.49 28.31
CA LYS A 32 -7.44 -4.61 29.26
C LYS A 32 -8.49 -5.71 29.10
N VAL A 33 -8.95 -5.94 27.87
CA VAL A 33 -9.93 -6.98 27.51
C VAL A 33 -9.36 -7.78 26.35
N ASP A 34 -9.52 -9.10 26.39
CA ASP A 34 -9.11 -9.96 25.28
C ASP A 34 -10.13 -9.91 24.13
N LEU A 35 -9.81 -9.16 23.07
CA LEU A 35 -10.66 -9.05 21.87
C LEU A 35 -10.26 -10.03 20.75
N PHE A 36 -9.40 -11.00 21.03
CA PHE A 36 -8.95 -11.98 20.03
C PHE A 36 -10.11 -12.68 19.32
N GLN A 37 -11.09 -13.20 20.06
CA GLN A 37 -12.18 -13.97 19.46
C GLN A 37 -13.07 -13.09 18.57
N GLN A 38 -13.27 -11.82 18.95
CA GLN A 38 -14.07 -10.88 18.15
C GLN A 38 -13.38 -10.55 16.83
N ALA A 39 -12.08 -10.24 16.89
CA ALA A 39 -11.26 -9.99 15.71
C ALA A 39 -11.20 -11.22 14.79
N PHE A 40 -10.96 -12.41 15.38
CA PHE A 40 -10.93 -13.65 14.63
C PHE A 40 -12.27 -13.95 13.94
N ASN A 41 -13.40 -13.83 14.64
CA ASN A 41 -14.72 -14.07 14.07
C ASN A 41 -15.01 -13.16 12.87
N LYS A 42 -14.61 -11.88 12.94
CA LYS A 42 -14.74 -10.94 11.81
C LYS A 42 -13.90 -11.37 10.60
N LEU A 43 -12.65 -11.77 10.82
CA LEU A 43 -11.80 -12.25 9.71
C LEU A 43 -12.30 -13.58 9.15
N ASN A 44 -12.79 -14.46 10.02
CA ASN A 44 -13.35 -15.74 9.62
C ASN A 44 -14.62 -15.54 8.78
N HIS A 45 -15.45 -14.56 9.13
CA HIS A 45 -16.62 -14.19 8.33
C HIS A 45 -16.23 -13.73 6.91
N ILE A 46 -15.17 -12.94 6.78
CA ILE A 46 -14.64 -12.52 5.46
C ILE A 46 -14.26 -13.75 4.63
N ILE A 47 -13.46 -14.67 5.17
CA ILE A 47 -13.01 -15.84 4.39
C ILE A 47 -14.12 -16.90 4.17
N GLN A 48 -15.21 -16.87 4.93
CA GLN A 48 -16.39 -17.68 4.64
C GLN A 48 -17.12 -17.19 3.39
N LYS A 49 -17.17 -15.87 3.18
CA LYS A 49 -17.78 -15.26 1.99
C LYS A 49 -16.81 -15.21 0.81
N GLU A 50 -15.55 -14.90 1.08
CA GLU A 50 -14.47 -14.74 0.11
C GLU A 50 -13.25 -15.59 0.52
N PRO A 51 -13.25 -16.90 0.22
CA PRO A 51 -12.20 -17.83 0.66
C PRO A 51 -10.78 -17.48 0.23
N HIS A 52 -10.65 -16.65 -0.80
CA HIS A 52 -9.37 -16.20 -1.34
C HIS A 52 -9.02 -14.77 -0.97
N PHE A 53 -9.67 -14.15 0.02
CA PHE A 53 -9.35 -12.79 0.43
C PHE A 53 -8.00 -12.74 1.18
N PRO A 54 -6.91 -12.25 0.54
CA PRO A 54 -5.55 -12.49 1.04
C PRO A 54 -5.26 -11.75 2.35
N ASN A 55 -5.82 -10.55 2.54
CA ASN A 55 -5.59 -9.76 3.74
C ASN A 55 -6.11 -10.48 4.99
N ALA A 56 -7.32 -11.06 4.92
CA ALA A 56 -7.89 -11.81 6.04
C ALA A 56 -7.11 -13.10 6.32
N LEU A 57 -6.72 -13.85 5.29
CA LEU A 57 -5.89 -15.06 5.46
C LEU A 57 -4.57 -14.73 6.18
N TYR A 58 -3.85 -13.68 5.74
CA TYR A 58 -2.61 -13.27 6.39
C TYR A 58 -2.83 -12.84 7.84
N ASN A 59 -3.87 -12.04 8.08
CA ASN A 59 -4.19 -11.49 9.40
C ASN A 59 -4.62 -12.57 10.39
N ILE A 60 -5.39 -13.58 9.97
CA ILE A 60 -5.69 -14.74 10.82
C ILE A 60 -4.40 -15.48 11.19
N GLY A 61 -3.52 -15.73 10.21
CA GLY A 61 -2.24 -16.38 10.46
C GLY A 61 -1.41 -15.62 11.50
N ARG A 62 -1.40 -14.28 11.44
CA ARG A 62 -0.75 -13.41 12.42
C ARG A 62 -1.38 -13.51 13.81
N LEU A 63 -2.70 -13.41 13.92
CA LEU A 63 -3.41 -13.53 15.19
C LEU A 63 -3.15 -14.88 15.87
N MET A 64 -3.17 -15.98 15.09
CA MET A 64 -2.89 -17.32 15.59
C MET A 64 -1.44 -17.45 16.10
N LEU A 65 -0.48 -16.91 15.36
CA LEU A 65 0.94 -16.94 15.75
C LEU A 65 1.17 -16.19 17.07
N GLU A 66 0.54 -15.03 17.25
CA GLU A 66 0.66 -14.24 18.48
C GLU A 66 0.01 -14.91 19.69
N ARG A 67 -0.88 -15.90 19.46
CA ARG A 67 -1.44 -16.76 20.50
C ARG A 67 -0.72 -18.11 20.61
N HIS A 68 0.47 -18.23 20.04
CA HIS A 68 1.29 -19.44 20.06
C HIS A 68 0.59 -20.66 19.44
N ARG A 69 -0.34 -20.41 18.50
CA ARG A 69 -1.06 -21.45 17.73
C ARG A 69 -0.36 -21.67 16.40
N ASP A 70 0.87 -22.16 16.46
CA ASP A 70 1.79 -22.21 15.32
C ASP A 70 1.29 -23.08 14.16
N VAL A 71 0.63 -24.21 14.45
CA VAL A 71 0.10 -25.10 13.42
C VAL A 71 -0.97 -24.39 12.59
N SER A 72 -1.99 -23.84 13.25
CA SER A 72 -3.06 -23.08 12.58
C SER A 72 -2.52 -21.85 11.86
N ALA A 73 -1.55 -21.14 12.46
CA ALA A 73 -0.92 -19.99 11.80
C ALA A 73 -0.28 -20.37 10.46
N LYS A 74 0.44 -21.50 10.42
CA LYS A 74 1.08 -22.00 9.20
C LYS A 74 0.07 -22.37 8.11
N GLU A 75 -1.07 -22.95 8.46
CA GLU A 75 -2.13 -23.27 7.50
C GLU A 75 -2.63 -22.00 6.78
N PHE A 76 -2.92 -20.95 7.52
CA PHE A 76 -3.37 -19.68 6.95
C PHE A 76 -2.30 -18.96 6.13
N PHE A 77 -1.02 -19.00 6.55
CA PHE A 77 0.06 -18.48 5.72
C PHE A 77 0.25 -19.26 4.42
N ALA A 78 0.06 -20.58 4.44
CA ALA A 78 0.11 -21.40 3.24
C ALA A 78 -1.04 -21.06 2.28
N LEU A 79 -2.26 -20.87 2.79
CA LEU A 79 -3.40 -20.40 1.99
C LEU A 79 -3.15 -19.01 1.41
N TYR A 80 -2.65 -18.07 2.22
CA TYR A 80 -2.27 -16.74 1.76
C TYR A 80 -1.25 -16.79 0.62
N LEU A 81 -0.21 -17.63 0.71
CA LEU A 81 0.81 -17.75 -0.34
C LEU A 81 0.29 -18.37 -1.63
N LYS A 82 -0.74 -19.24 -1.58
CA LYS A 82 -1.42 -19.73 -2.78
C LYS A 82 -2.11 -18.61 -3.55
N VAL A 83 -2.69 -17.64 -2.83
CA VAL A 83 -3.39 -16.50 -3.42
C VAL A 83 -2.42 -15.39 -3.84
N LYS A 84 -1.48 -15.03 -2.96
CA LYS A 84 -0.52 -13.94 -3.15
C LYS A 84 0.91 -14.46 -2.93
N PRO A 85 1.54 -15.08 -3.94
CA PRO A 85 2.86 -15.71 -3.81
C PRO A 85 4.02 -14.70 -3.71
N PHE A 86 3.80 -13.44 -4.10
CA PHE A 86 4.84 -12.42 -4.16
C PHE A 86 4.45 -11.16 -3.35
N GLY A 87 5.47 -10.47 -2.84
CA GLY A 87 5.33 -9.24 -2.07
C GLY A 87 5.96 -9.34 -0.68
N TRP A 88 5.98 -8.24 0.06
CA TRP A 88 6.65 -8.21 1.37
C TRP A 88 5.99 -9.15 2.39
N TYR A 89 4.66 -9.18 2.43
CA TYR A 89 3.89 -10.09 3.29
C TYR A 89 4.12 -11.56 2.90
N SER A 90 4.31 -11.86 1.61
CA SER A 90 4.64 -13.21 1.11
C SER A 90 6.05 -13.62 1.51
N LYS A 91 7.02 -12.71 1.44
CA LYS A 91 8.36 -12.96 2.00
C LYS A 91 8.31 -13.30 3.50
N LYS A 92 7.50 -12.56 4.27
CA LYS A 92 7.28 -12.85 5.69
C LYS A 92 6.60 -14.20 5.91
N ALA A 93 5.51 -14.47 5.20
CA ALA A 93 4.78 -15.73 5.30
C ALA A 93 5.67 -16.93 4.95
N SER A 94 6.43 -16.89 3.85
CA SER A 94 7.38 -17.95 3.48
C SER A 94 8.43 -18.17 4.57
N LYS A 95 8.99 -17.11 5.17
CA LYS A 95 9.93 -17.23 6.29
C LYS A 95 9.29 -17.93 7.49
N LEU A 96 8.05 -17.60 7.83
CA LEU A 96 7.30 -18.22 8.94
C LEU A 96 6.97 -19.70 8.67
N LEU A 97 6.85 -20.08 7.40
CA LEU A 97 6.71 -21.48 6.98
C LEU A 97 8.04 -22.24 6.89
N GLY A 98 9.18 -21.57 7.10
CA GLY A 98 10.51 -22.16 6.86
C GLY A 98 10.78 -22.44 5.38
N GLN A 99 10.03 -21.82 4.48
CA GLN A 99 10.17 -21.98 3.03
C GLN A 99 11.14 -20.95 2.46
N ARG A 100 11.91 -21.36 1.45
CA ARG A 100 12.69 -20.42 0.63
C ARG A 100 11.72 -19.49 -0.08
N TYR A 101 11.77 -18.20 0.24
CA TYR A 101 11.01 -17.20 -0.49
C TYR A 101 11.55 -17.13 -1.92
N LEU A 102 10.72 -17.54 -2.89
CA LEU A 102 10.99 -17.32 -4.29
C LEU A 102 10.72 -15.84 -4.56
N SER A 103 11.79 -15.05 -4.64
CA SER A 103 11.67 -13.67 -5.10
C SER A 103 11.10 -13.68 -6.51
N TYR A 104 10.08 -12.86 -6.76
CA TYR A 104 9.71 -12.52 -8.12
C TYR A 104 10.90 -11.84 -8.79
N HIS A 105 11.69 -12.61 -9.54
CA HIS A 105 12.59 -12.05 -10.53
C HIS A 105 11.71 -11.55 -11.67
N SER A 106 11.31 -10.29 -11.58
CA SER A 106 10.89 -9.60 -12.79
C SER A 106 12.16 -9.42 -13.62
N ASP A 107 12.40 -10.30 -14.59
CA ASP A 107 13.37 -10.09 -15.68
C ASP A 107 13.04 -8.86 -16.54
N HIS A 108 12.06 -8.07 -16.12
CA HIS A 108 11.64 -6.80 -16.69
C HIS A 108 11.65 -5.69 -15.63
N ASP A 109 12.79 -5.47 -14.95
CA ASP A 109 12.98 -4.23 -14.19
C ASP A 109 13.17 -3.06 -15.16
N CYS A 110 12.08 -2.66 -15.82
CA CYS A 110 12.05 -1.54 -16.74
C CYS A 110 12.58 -0.25 -16.11
N PHE A 111 12.61 -0.16 -14.78
CA PHE A 111 13.18 0.96 -14.04
C PHE A 111 14.69 1.14 -14.25
N GLN A 112 15.39 0.11 -14.73
CA GLN A 112 16.79 0.23 -15.14
C GLN A 112 16.92 0.80 -16.56
N LYS A 113 15.94 0.57 -17.44
CA LYS A 113 15.96 1.00 -18.86
C LYS A 113 15.27 2.35 -19.08
N VAL A 114 14.16 2.58 -18.40
CA VAL A 114 13.39 3.83 -18.35
C VAL A 114 13.14 4.11 -16.88
N LYS A 115 13.95 4.97 -16.30
CA LYS A 115 13.67 5.53 -14.97
C LYS A 115 12.78 6.76 -15.20
N PRO A 116 11.44 6.66 -15.04
CA PRO A 116 10.61 7.85 -15.12
C PRO A 116 11.14 8.86 -14.11
N PHE A 117 11.44 10.07 -14.60
CA PHE A 117 12.05 11.13 -13.80
C PHE A 117 11.12 11.48 -12.63
N CYS A 118 11.51 11.08 -11.42
CA CYS A 118 10.82 11.48 -10.20
C CYS A 118 11.35 12.87 -9.80
N PRO A 119 10.51 13.93 -9.84
CA PRO A 119 11.01 15.30 -9.63
C PRO A 119 11.62 15.52 -8.24
N ILE A 120 11.18 14.74 -7.26
CA ILE A 120 11.72 14.69 -5.90
C ILE A 120 12.08 13.24 -5.60
N PRO A 121 13.36 12.89 -5.37
CA PRO A 121 13.74 11.52 -5.11
C PRO A 121 13.04 10.91 -3.89
N LEU A 122 12.61 9.66 -4.01
CA LEU A 122 12.17 8.84 -2.87
C LEU A 122 13.35 8.52 -1.95
N GLY A 123 13.07 8.26 -0.68
CA GLY A 123 14.08 7.87 0.32
C GLY A 123 14.32 8.93 1.39
N ARG A 124 15.45 8.80 2.10
CA ARG A 124 15.74 9.64 3.28
C ARG A 124 15.83 11.11 2.92
N MET A 125 15.13 11.95 3.67
CA MET A 125 15.17 13.39 3.56
C MET A 125 16.60 13.89 3.85
N ASN A 126 17.19 14.62 2.90
CA ASN A 126 18.51 15.24 3.06
C ASN A 126 18.43 16.75 2.81
N ALA A 127 19.52 17.47 3.03
CA ALA A 127 19.56 18.93 2.89
C ALA A 127 19.15 19.41 1.48
N GLN A 128 19.54 18.67 0.43
CA GLN A 128 19.18 19.00 -0.95
C GLN A 128 17.66 18.87 -1.19
N ILE A 129 17.05 17.79 -0.72
CA ILE A 129 15.60 17.58 -0.83
C ILE A 129 14.84 18.66 -0.04
N ARG A 130 15.28 18.99 1.19
CA ARG A 130 14.67 20.08 1.97
C ARG A 130 14.73 21.42 1.23
N LYS A 131 15.86 21.70 0.57
CA LYS A 131 16.01 22.90 -0.28
C LYS A 131 15.05 22.87 -1.48
N GLN A 132 14.86 21.71 -2.11
CA GLN A 132 13.89 21.53 -3.20
C GLN A 132 12.45 21.77 -2.73
N ILE A 133 12.04 21.14 -1.62
CA ILE A 133 10.70 21.32 -1.03
C ILE A 133 10.43 22.81 -0.75
N LYS A 134 11.42 23.53 -0.18
CA LYS A 134 11.31 24.97 0.08
C LYS A 134 11.23 25.78 -1.22
N ALA A 135 12.04 25.46 -2.23
CA ALA A 135 12.02 26.13 -3.54
C ALA A 135 10.68 25.93 -4.27
N LEU A 136 10.09 24.74 -4.12
CA LEU A 136 8.76 24.41 -4.62
C LEU A 136 7.63 24.98 -3.77
N LYS A 137 7.92 25.71 -2.68
CA LYS A 137 6.94 26.32 -1.78
C LYS A 137 5.86 25.33 -1.35
N LEU A 138 6.27 24.14 -0.92
CA LEU A 138 5.34 23.13 -0.43
C LEU A 138 5.03 23.39 1.05
N ASP A 139 3.75 23.39 1.37
CA ASP A 139 3.26 23.52 2.74
C ASP A 139 3.40 22.19 3.47
N LYS A 140 3.94 22.23 4.68
CA LYS A 140 4.08 21.06 5.55
C LYS A 140 2.79 20.88 6.34
N HIS A 141 2.28 19.66 6.35
CA HIS A 141 1.15 19.24 7.16
C HIS A 141 1.54 18.03 8.00
N GLU A 142 1.20 18.07 9.28
CA GLU A 142 1.50 16.97 10.19
C GLU A 142 0.38 15.93 10.10
N LEU A 143 0.77 14.66 10.05
CA LEU A 143 -0.16 13.53 10.12
C LEU A 143 -0.16 13.02 11.55
N PRO A 144 -1.25 13.23 12.31
CA PRO A 144 -1.36 12.72 13.67
C PRO A 144 -1.48 11.19 13.61
N MET A 145 -0.34 10.51 13.65
CA MET A 145 -0.25 9.06 13.75
C MET A 145 0.43 8.74 15.08
N SER A 146 -0.24 7.93 15.90
CA SER A 146 0.11 7.69 17.31
C SER A 146 1.60 7.40 17.54
N THR A 147 2.15 6.43 16.81
CA THR A 147 3.52 5.93 17.02
C THR A 147 4.48 6.29 15.88
N VAL A 148 4.00 6.84 14.77
CA VAL A 148 4.79 7.14 13.57
C VAL A 148 4.74 8.63 13.32
N ILE A 149 5.91 9.27 13.23
CA ILE A 149 5.96 10.68 12.84
C ILE A 149 5.74 10.74 11.34
N GLY A 150 4.55 11.15 10.92
CA GLY A 150 4.23 11.39 9.53
C GLY A 150 4.00 12.86 9.24
N ASN A 151 4.42 13.27 8.06
CA ASN A 151 4.08 14.56 7.49
C ASN A 151 3.70 14.34 6.03
N TYR A 152 2.83 15.18 5.49
CA TYR A 152 2.75 15.34 4.05
C TYR A 152 3.08 16.77 3.66
N TYR A 153 3.67 16.92 2.48
CA TYR A 153 3.96 18.23 1.89
C TYR A 153 3.08 18.41 0.67
N SER A 154 2.38 19.53 0.54
CA SER A 154 1.50 19.77 -0.61
C SER A 154 1.66 21.18 -1.17
N GLY A 155 1.47 21.32 -2.47
CA GLY A 155 1.58 22.63 -3.14
C GLY A 155 2.13 22.52 -4.56
N ASN A 156 1.82 23.50 -5.40
CA ASN A 156 2.34 23.60 -6.77
C ASN A 156 2.13 22.36 -7.66
N GLY A 157 1.12 21.52 -7.36
CA GLY A 157 0.86 20.27 -8.08
C GLY A 157 1.67 19.07 -7.56
N TYR A 158 2.32 19.19 -6.41
CA TYR A 158 3.00 18.11 -5.70
C TYR A 158 2.23 17.70 -4.45
N LEU A 159 2.34 16.42 -4.12
CA LEU A 159 1.99 15.86 -2.82
C LEU A 159 3.05 14.82 -2.43
N LEU A 160 3.70 15.00 -1.28
CA LEU A 160 4.73 14.10 -0.77
C LEU A 160 4.27 13.49 0.54
N LEU A 161 4.43 12.18 0.69
CA LEU A 161 4.26 11.51 1.99
C LEU A 161 5.63 11.24 2.60
N VAL A 162 5.83 11.73 3.82
CA VAL A 162 7.08 11.57 4.57
C VAL A 162 6.80 10.87 5.88
N LEU A 163 7.31 9.65 6.02
CA LEU A 163 7.20 8.85 7.25
C LEU A 163 8.59 8.70 7.85
N GLU A 164 8.78 9.08 9.11
CA GLU A 164 10.06 8.93 9.82
C GLU A 164 11.26 9.54 9.05
N ASP A 165 11.05 10.72 8.47
CA ASP A 165 12.05 11.43 7.64
C ASP A 165 12.43 10.69 6.33
N VAL A 166 11.58 9.78 5.86
CA VAL A 166 11.70 9.08 4.57
C VAL A 166 10.54 9.47 3.67
N ILE A 167 10.84 9.95 2.46
CA ILE A 167 9.86 10.17 1.40
C ILE A 167 9.43 8.81 0.83
N GLU A 168 8.23 8.38 1.18
CA GLU A 168 7.67 7.09 0.78
C GLU A 168 6.83 7.20 -0.50
N LEU A 169 6.25 8.37 -0.76
CA LEU A 169 5.41 8.64 -1.92
C LEU A 169 5.60 10.07 -2.44
N VAL A 170 5.62 10.21 -3.76
CA VAL A 170 5.62 11.50 -4.47
C VAL A 170 4.56 11.46 -5.56
N GLU A 171 3.51 12.25 -5.39
CA GLU A 171 2.53 12.55 -6.41
C GLU A 171 2.88 13.89 -7.10
N TYR A 172 2.70 13.91 -8.42
CA TYR A 172 2.96 15.04 -9.28
C TYR A 172 1.91 15.17 -10.37
N ASN A 173 1.23 16.31 -10.40
CA ASN A 173 0.27 16.68 -11.43
C ASN A 173 0.98 17.30 -12.63
N LEU A 174 0.82 16.68 -13.80
CA LEU A 174 1.39 17.16 -15.05
C LEU A 174 0.58 18.36 -15.56
N ARG A 175 1.22 19.54 -15.60
CA ARG A 175 0.61 20.76 -16.15
C ARG A 175 0.59 20.80 -17.67
N GLN A 176 1.46 20.06 -18.34
CA GLN A 176 1.53 19.98 -19.79
C GLN A 176 0.93 18.65 -20.27
N ASN A 177 0.07 18.72 -21.29
CA ASN A 177 -0.43 17.54 -21.98
C ASN A 177 0.73 16.85 -22.71
N LYS A 178 1.38 15.90 -22.04
CA LYS A 178 2.27 14.96 -22.74
C LYS A 178 1.40 13.87 -23.36
N SER A 179 1.47 13.78 -24.68
CA SER A 179 0.83 12.74 -25.48
C SER A 179 1.29 11.35 -25.01
N PHE A 180 0.35 10.41 -25.03
CA PHE A 180 0.41 9.02 -24.57
C PHE A 180 1.52 8.15 -25.23
N GLN A 181 2.17 8.63 -26.30
CA GLN A 181 2.96 7.77 -27.19
C GLN A 181 4.46 7.62 -26.85
N ASP A 182 5.09 8.54 -26.11
CA ASP A 182 6.56 8.63 -26.25
C ASP A 182 7.45 8.02 -25.17
N LEU A 183 6.99 7.63 -23.97
CA LEU A 183 7.96 7.50 -22.86
C LEU A 183 8.02 6.21 -22.04
N ILE A 184 6.95 5.42 -21.86
CA ILE A 184 6.96 4.44 -20.73
C ILE A 184 6.30 3.08 -21.02
N PHE A 185 5.24 3.02 -21.85
CA PHE A 185 4.39 1.82 -21.93
C PHE A 185 5.05 0.58 -22.54
N ASN A 186 5.87 0.74 -23.57
CA ASN A 186 6.42 -0.42 -24.28
C ASN A 186 7.52 -1.15 -23.49
N GLN A 187 8.01 -0.56 -22.40
CA GLN A 187 9.15 -1.10 -21.67
C GLN A 187 8.79 -1.56 -20.26
N CYS A 188 7.65 -1.13 -19.69
CA CYS A 188 7.22 -1.46 -18.33
C CYS A 188 6.00 -2.36 -18.30
N GLN A 189 6.07 -3.44 -17.52
CA GLN A 189 4.94 -4.35 -17.29
C GLN A 189 3.85 -3.66 -16.45
N LEU A 190 2.66 -3.53 -17.02
CA LEU A 190 1.46 -3.10 -16.31
C LEU A 190 1.07 -4.17 -15.28
N LEU A 191 0.97 -3.80 -14.00
CA LEU A 191 0.56 -4.71 -12.94
C LEU A 191 -0.96 -4.75 -12.81
N GLN A 192 -1.60 -3.58 -12.85
CA GLN A 192 -3.04 -3.48 -12.67
C GLN A 192 -3.60 -2.25 -13.38
N ARG A 193 -4.85 -2.36 -13.84
CA ARG A 193 -5.64 -1.26 -14.39
C ARG A 193 -6.87 -1.05 -13.52
N PHE A 194 -7.11 0.20 -13.15
CA PHE A 194 -8.30 0.63 -12.42
C PHE A 194 -9.09 1.57 -13.31
N ALA A 195 -10.33 1.21 -13.64
CA ALA A 195 -11.26 2.12 -14.31
C ALA A 195 -11.81 3.12 -13.29
N GLY A 196 -11.71 4.41 -13.60
CA GLY A 196 -12.35 5.48 -12.84
C GLY A 196 -13.69 5.87 -13.46
N SER A 197 -14.34 6.89 -12.88
CA SER A 197 -15.56 7.47 -13.47
C SER A 197 -15.25 8.20 -14.78
N GLY A 198 -16.01 7.91 -15.84
CA GLY A 198 -15.86 8.56 -17.15
C GLY A 198 -14.65 8.05 -17.93
N SER A 199 -13.83 8.95 -18.46
CA SER A 199 -12.61 8.64 -19.24
C SER A 199 -11.33 8.57 -18.38
N ASN A 200 -11.49 8.48 -17.06
CA ASN A 200 -10.39 8.38 -16.12
C ASN A 200 -9.97 6.92 -15.94
N GLU A 201 -8.69 6.65 -16.01
CA GLU A 201 -8.12 5.35 -15.66
C GLU A 201 -6.83 5.53 -14.86
N THR A 202 -6.56 4.60 -13.94
CA THR A 202 -5.28 4.53 -13.23
C THR A 202 -4.56 3.26 -13.61
N LEU A 203 -3.32 3.40 -14.05
CA LEU A 203 -2.46 2.30 -14.46
C LEU A 203 -1.34 2.15 -13.44
N LEU A 204 -1.26 0.96 -12.83
CA LEU A 204 -0.32 0.64 -11.77
C LEU A 204 0.86 -0.16 -12.31
N TYR A 205 2.07 0.30 -11.99
CA TYR A 205 3.34 -0.37 -12.31
C TYR A 205 4.04 -0.78 -11.01
N LYS A 206 5.26 -1.30 -11.11
CA LYS A 206 6.01 -1.75 -9.92
C LYS A 206 6.43 -0.62 -8.98
N ARG A 207 6.68 0.59 -9.50
CA ARG A 207 7.30 1.70 -8.73
C ARG A 207 6.64 3.06 -8.98
N PHE A 208 5.56 3.07 -9.76
CA PHE A 208 4.78 4.25 -10.03
C PHE A 208 3.38 3.89 -10.51
N ALA A 209 2.48 4.86 -10.47
CA ALA A 209 1.18 4.80 -11.09
C ALA A 209 0.98 6.04 -11.97
N LEU A 210 0.10 5.89 -12.95
CA LEU A 210 -0.32 6.96 -13.85
C LEU A 210 -1.83 7.12 -13.75
N THR A 211 -2.32 8.34 -13.65
CA THR A 211 -3.73 8.63 -13.94
C THR A 211 -3.83 9.25 -15.33
N ILE A 212 -4.63 8.63 -16.18
CA ILE A 212 -4.94 9.08 -17.53
C ILE A 212 -6.36 9.62 -17.53
N GLN A 213 -6.56 10.76 -18.19
CA GLN A 213 -7.86 11.35 -18.44
C GLN A 213 -7.88 11.83 -19.89
N ASN A 214 -8.91 11.45 -20.64
CA ASN A 214 -9.04 11.80 -22.07
C ASN A 214 -7.77 11.47 -22.88
N LYS A 215 -7.18 10.29 -22.66
CA LYS A 215 -5.93 9.84 -23.30
C LYS A 215 -4.70 10.71 -22.99
N THR A 216 -4.74 11.56 -21.97
CA THR A 216 -3.61 12.38 -21.50
C THR A 216 -3.23 12.01 -20.07
N ILE A 217 -1.93 11.92 -19.78
CA ILE A 217 -1.48 11.67 -18.40
C ILE A 217 -1.67 12.95 -17.61
N LYS A 218 -2.46 12.89 -16.54
CA LYS A 218 -2.71 14.02 -15.63
C LYS A 218 -1.87 13.95 -14.38
N LYS A 219 -1.57 12.73 -13.92
CA LYS A 219 -0.91 12.51 -12.65
C LYS A 219 0.08 11.36 -12.74
N LEU A 220 1.22 11.55 -12.10
CA LEU A 220 2.23 10.54 -11.81
C LEU A 220 2.30 10.37 -10.30
N VAL A 221 2.31 9.12 -9.83
CA VAL A 221 2.54 8.79 -8.43
C VAL A 221 3.74 7.86 -8.37
N TYR A 222 4.79 8.23 -7.67
CA TYR A 222 5.98 7.41 -7.42
C TYR A 222 5.93 6.90 -5.99
N TYR A 223 6.36 5.65 -5.79
CA TYR A 223 6.38 5.05 -4.46
C TYR A 223 7.53 4.07 -4.27
N GLY A 224 7.95 3.92 -3.01
CA GLY A 224 8.99 2.99 -2.61
C GLY A 224 8.55 1.52 -2.65
N ASN A 225 9.52 0.61 -2.60
CA ASN A 225 9.29 -0.85 -2.54
C ASN A 225 8.53 -1.32 -1.29
N ARG A 226 8.24 -0.43 -0.34
CA ARG A 226 7.60 -0.74 0.94
C ARG A 226 6.08 -0.72 0.88
N LEU A 227 5.50 -0.19 -0.21
CA LEU A 227 4.05 0.02 -0.32
C LEU A 227 3.27 -1.19 -0.87
N PHE A 228 3.93 -2.30 -1.25
CA PHE A 228 3.28 -3.52 -1.79
C PHE A 228 3.85 -4.85 -1.27
#